data_AF-A0A9E1AK26-F1
#
_entry.id   AF-A0A9E1AK26-F1
#
_cell.length_a   1.000
_cell.length_b   1.000
_cell.length_c   1.000
_cell.angle_alpha   90.00
_cell.angle_beta   90.00
_cell.angle_gamma   90.00
#
_symmetry.space_group_name_H-M   'P 1'
#
loop_
_entity.id
_entity.type
_entity.pdbx_description
1 polymer ?
#
loop_
_entity_poly.entity_id
_entity_poly.type
_entity_poly.pdbx_seq_one_letter_code
_entity_poly.pdbx_strand_id
1 'polypeptide(L)'
;QRFMLDAEIYVDRIADMRVNDMNAVLEAVRQMALMKNDGEENDLHLRTLEVAQIREDEYFGSLIADDLKDILRDIRNEHRPDTMTADETTLVATVQGQLQEAMNFEGSSEEKKIRAYLATIGLDYDALTKEEFVSLIGILKKSKYMKNPISQRGKARPQMPHGNMKRKRK
;
A
#
# COMPACT_ATOMS: atom_id res chain seq x y z
N GLN A 1 7.96 28.84 0.65
CA GLN A 1 7.47 28.56 -0.71
C GLN A 1 7.20 29.88 -1.42
N ARG A 2 7.59 30.01 -2.70
CA ARG A 2 7.49 31.28 -3.46
C ARG A 2 6.75 31.14 -4.80
N PHE A 3 6.00 30.05 -5.00
CA PHE A 3 5.16 29.78 -6.16
C PHE A 3 4.62 31.00 -6.93
N MET A 4 3.94 31.94 -6.26
CA MET A 4 3.35 33.12 -6.93
C MET A 4 4.41 34.02 -7.58
N LEU A 5 5.55 34.22 -6.92
CA LEU A 5 6.66 35.01 -7.44
C LEU A 5 7.35 34.28 -8.60
N ASP A 6 7.60 32.97 -8.45
CA ASP A 6 8.26 32.18 -9.48
C ASP A 6 7.37 32.02 -10.73
N ALA A 7 6.06 31.94 -10.53
CA ALA A 7 5.06 31.96 -11.61
C ALA A 7 5.00 33.32 -12.31
N GLU A 8 5.07 34.44 -11.57
CA GLU A 8 5.14 35.79 -12.14
C GLU A 8 6.39 35.96 -13.02
N ILE A 9 7.56 35.52 -12.53
CA ILE A 9 8.82 35.56 -13.29
C ILE A 9 8.70 34.81 -14.63
N TYR A 10 8.07 33.63 -14.63
CA TYR A 10 7.83 32.84 -15.83
C TYR A 10 6.82 33.50 -16.78
N VAL A 11 5.73 34.07 -16.26
CA VAL A 11 4.70 34.73 -17.07
C VAL A 11 5.20 36.02 -17.71
N ASP A 12 6.04 36.79 -17.00
CA ASP A 12 6.54 38.08 -17.45
C ASP A 12 7.61 37.96 -18.55
N ARG A 13 8.18 36.77 -18.76
CA ARG A 13 9.18 36.45 -19.80
C ARG A 13 10.44 37.32 -19.77
N ILE A 14 10.66 38.10 -18.72
CA ILE A 14 11.87 38.89 -18.52
C ILE A 14 13.06 37.94 -18.39
N ALA A 15 12.88 36.84 -17.65
CA ALA A 15 13.88 35.79 -17.54
C ALA A 15 14.14 35.12 -18.89
N ASP A 16 13.11 34.83 -19.68
CA ASP A 16 13.24 34.22 -21.02
C ASP A 16 14.12 35.04 -21.93
N MET A 17 13.88 36.36 -21.99
CA MET A 17 14.69 37.26 -22.81
C MET A 17 16.16 37.20 -22.39
N ARG A 18 16.45 37.21 -21.09
CA ARG A 18 17.83 37.13 -20.58
C ARG A 18 18.48 35.78 -20.85
N VAL A 19 17.74 34.68 -20.69
CA VAL A 19 18.22 33.33 -20.99
C VAL A 19 18.53 33.20 -22.48
N ASN A 20 17.64 33.71 -23.35
CA ASN A 20 17.86 33.71 -24.79
C ASN A 20 19.08 34.54 -25.19
N ASP A 21 19.27 35.73 -24.61
CA ASP A 21 20.46 36.56 -24.84
C ASP A 21 21.75 35.79 -24.46
N MET A 22 21.75 35.11 -23.30
CA MET A 22 22.90 34.32 -22.85
C MET A 22 23.16 33.10 -23.75
N ASN A 23 22.11 32.39 -24.15
CA ASN A 23 22.22 31.26 -25.08
C ASN A 23 22.76 31.70 -26.44
N ALA A 24 22.36 32.88 -26.92
CA ALA A 24 22.89 33.45 -28.16
C ALA A 24 24.39 33.76 -28.06
N VAL A 25 24.85 34.29 -26.92
CA VAL A 25 26.28 34.50 -26.66
C VAL A 25 27.04 33.17 -26.60
N LEU A 26 26.51 32.17 -25.90
CA LEU A 26 27.11 30.83 -25.82
C LEU A 26 27.22 30.18 -27.20
N GLU A 27 26.18 30.27 -28.02
CA GLU A 27 26.21 29.74 -29.38
C GLU A 27 27.21 30.50 -30.26
N ALA A 28 27.29 31.83 -30.15
CA ALA A 28 28.30 32.61 -30.88
C ALA A 28 29.74 32.20 -30.50
N VAL A 29 30.00 31.98 -29.21
CA VAL A 29 31.31 31.49 -28.73
C VAL A 29 31.57 30.08 -29.26
N ARG A 30 30.55 29.20 -29.28
CA ARG A 30 30.64 27.84 -29.82
C ARG A 30 31.02 27.85 -31.29
N GLN A 31 30.36 28.67 -32.10
CA GLN A 31 30.66 28.83 -33.53
C GLN A 31 32.08 29.37 -33.77
N MET A 32 32.53 30.36 -32.98
CA MET A 32 33.91 30.86 -33.08
C MET A 32 34.97 29.81 -32.72
N ALA A 33 34.69 28.95 -31.74
CA ALA A 33 35.58 27.85 -31.37
C ALA A 33 35.62 26.75 -32.45
N LEU A 34 34.46 26.40 -33.04
CA LEU A 34 34.36 25.45 -34.16
C LEU A 34 35.24 25.87 -35.34
N MET A 35 35.18 27.16 -35.71
CA MET A 35 35.97 27.70 -36.82
C MET A 35 37.49 27.69 -36.55
N LYS A 36 37.90 27.67 -35.28
CA LYS A 36 39.32 27.62 -34.88
C LYS A 36 39.87 26.20 -34.74
N ASN A 37 39.00 25.22 -34.51
CA ASN A 37 39.36 23.81 -34.28
C ASN A 37 39.11 22.94 -35.52
N ASP A 38 39.26 23.49 -36.74
CA ASP A 38 39.05 22.79 -38.01
C ASP A 38 37.71 22.02 -38.14
N GLY A 39 36.67 22.43 -37.40
CA GLY A 39 35.35 21.81 -37.44
C GLY A 39 35.18 20.52 -36.62
N GLU A 40 36.07 20.21 -35.67
CA GLU A 40 35.84 19.10 -34.73
C GLU A 40 34.68 19.40 -33.76
N GLU A 41 33.45 19.02 -34.12
CA GLU A 41 32.23 19.29 -33.32
C GLU A 41 32.19 18.64 -31.94
N ASN A 42 33.01 17.61 -31.68
CA ASN A 42 32.96 16.79 -30.46
C ASN A 42 34.09 17.09 -29.46
N ASP A 43 34.79 18.21 -29.59
CA ASP A 43 35.71 18.67 -28.54
C ASP A 43 34.94 19.00 -27.25
N LEU A 44 35.53 18.67 -26.10
CA LEU A 44 34.99 18.88 -24.76
C LEU A 44 34.45 20.31 -24.58
N HIS A 45 35.18 21.30 -25.09
CA HIS A 45 34.81 22.72 -24.97
C HIS A 45 33.53 23.06 -25.72
N LEU A 46 33.35 22.51 -26.92
CA LEU A 46 32.14 22.74 -27.72
C LEU A 46 30.93 22.06 -27.13
N ARG A 47 31.11 20.84 -26.62
CA ARG A 47 30.05 20.12 -25.91
C ARG A 47 29.65 20.83 -24.62
N THR A 48 30.63 21.42 -23.92
CA THR A 48 30.37 22.21 -22.70
C THR A 48 29.50 23.44 -23.02
N LEU A 49 29.80 24.16 -24.11
CA LEU A 49 29.03 25.34 -24.52
C LEU A 49 27.60 25.00 -24.98
N GLU A 50 27.42 23.85 -25.63
CA GLU A 50 26.11 23.35 -26.03
C GLU A 50 25.25 22.98 -24.81
N VAL A 51 25.79 22.18 -23.88
CA VAL A 51 25.06 21.72 -22.69
C VAL A 51 24.84 22.84 -21.67
N ALA A 52 25.66 23.90 -21.69
CA ALA A 52 25.46 25.08 -20.84
C ALA A 52 24.24 25.93 -21.23
N GLN A 53 23.67 25.72 -22.42
CA GLN A 53 22.48 26.46 -22.85
C GLN A 53 21.28 26.03 -22.01
N ILE A 54 20.53 27.03 -21.55
CA ILE A 54 19.37 26.80 -20.69
C ILE A 54 18.12 26.80 -21.54
N ARG A 55 17.35 25.70 -21.44
CA ARG A 55 15.98 25.66 -21.93
C ARG A 55 15.08 26.27 -20.87
N GLU A 56 14.64 27.49 -21.14
CA GLU A 56 13.82 28.30 -20.23
C GLU A 56 12.55 27.54 -19.78
N ASP A 57 11.82 26.96 -20.73
CA ASP A 57 10.59 26.19 -20.52
C ASP A 57 10.80 25.02 -19.54
N GLU A 58 11.91 24.33 -19.69
CA GLU A 58 12.28 23.20 -18.85
C GLU A 58 12.72 23.66 -17.46
N TYR A 59 13.54 24.71 -17.38
CA TYR A 59 14.05 25.24 -16.13
C TYR A 59 12.93 25.83 -15.25
N PHE A 60 12.20 26.85 -15.75
CA PHE A 60 11.14 27.50 -14.97
C PHE A 60 9.92 26.60 -14.81
N GLY A 61 9.60 25.79 -15.82
CA GLY A 61 8.54 24.80 -15.72
C GLY A 61 8.78 23.80 -14.58
N SER A 62 10.02 23.33 -14.40
CA SER A 62 10.35 22.42 -13.29
C SER A 62 10.21 23.09 -11.92
N LEU A 63 10.71 24.32 -11.77
CA LEU A 63 10.65 25.09 -10.52
C LEU A 63 9.21 25.29 -10.05
N ILE A 64 8.32 25.70 -10.97
CA ILE A 64 6.90 25.93 -10.69
C ILE A 64 6.18 24.62 -10.42
N ALA A 65 6.50 23.56 -11.19
CA ALA A 65 5.86 22.27 -11.04
C ALA A 65 6.14 21.63 -9.67
N ASP A 66 7.34 21.77 -9.13
CA ASP A 66 7.69 21.23 -7.81
C ASP A 66 6.94 21.94 -6.69
N ASP A 67 6.87 23.28 -6.73
CA ASP A 67 6.06 24.05 -5.79
C ASP A 67 4.56 23.69 -5.90
N LEU A 68 4.05 23.53 -7.12
CA LEU A 68 2.66 23.13 -7.34
C LEU A 68 2.36 21.73 -6.78
N LYS A 69 3.28 20.77 -6.94
CA LYS A 69 3.11 19.42 -6.37
C LYS A 69 2.99 19.46 -4.85
N ASP A 70 3.82 20.26 -4.19
CA ASP A 70 3.78 20.40 -2.74
C ASP A 70 2.47 21.07 -2.28
N ILE A 71 2.05 22.15 -2.94
CA ILE A 71 0.75 22.81 -2.67
C ILE A 71 -0.41 21.82 -2.84
N LEU A 72 -0.43 21.06 -3.94
CA LEU A 72 -1.47 20.07 -4.20
C LEU A 72 -1.47 18.94 -3.15
N ARG A 73 -0.28 18.53 -2.68
CA ARG A 73 -0.16 17.54 -1.60
C ARG A 73 -0.72 18.07 -0.30
N ASP A 74 -0.43 19.32 0.03
CA ASP A 74 -0.94 19.96 1.26
C ASP A 74 -2.45 20.13 1.21
N ILE A 75 -3.00 20.61 0.08
CA ILE A 75 -4.46 20.66 -0.16
C ILE A 75 -5.08 19.27 0.02
N ARG A 76 -4.52 18.25 -0.62
CA ARG A 76 -5.01 16.87 -0.49
C ARG A 76 -5.01 16.39 0.96
N ASN A 77 -3.98 16.70 1.73
CA ASN A 77 -3.89 16.31 3.13
C ASN A 77 -4.95 17.00 3.98
N GLU A 78 -5.18 18.30 3.76
CA GLU A 78 -6.19 19.08 4.49
C GLU A 78 -7.62 18.64 4.16
N HIS A 79 -7.86 18.17 2.92
CA HIS A 79 -9.18 17.69 2.47
C HIS A 79 -9.44 16.21 2.78
N ARG A 80 -8.52 15.52 3.49
CA ARG A 80 -8.74 14.13 3.95
C ARG A 80 -10.03 13.91 4.77
N PRO A 81 -10.44 14.80 5.70
CA PRO A 81 -11.63 14.58 6.51
C PRO A 81 -12.93 15.00 5.81
N ASP A 82 -12.86 15.54 4.58
CA ASP A 82 -14.06 15.99 3.88
C ASP A 82 -15.01 14.83 3.61
N THR A 83 -16.30 15.08 3.83
CA THR A 83 -17.35 14.04 3.72
C THR A 83 -17.47 13.39 2.35
N MET A 84 -16.97 14.05 1.30
CA MET A 84 -16.99 13.55 -0.07
C MET A 84 -15.63 13.00 -0.53
N THR A 85 -14.61 13.06 0.32
CA THR A 85 -13.31 12.44 0.07
C THR A 85 -13.42 10.94 0.32
N ALA A 86 -12.94 10.13 -0.62
CA ALA A 86 -13.00 8.68 -0.50
C ALA A 86 -12.25 8.22 0.76
N ASP A 87 -12.87 7.32 1.54
CA ASP A 87 -12.25 6.76 2.73
C ASP A 87 -10.91 6.09 2.37
N GLU A 88 -9.83 6.50 3.05
CA GLU A 88 -8.52 5.81 2.97
C GLU A 88 -8.56 4.44 3.67
N THR A 89 -9.70 4.02 4.25
CA THR A 89 -9.86 2.68 4.82
C THR A 89 -9.74 1.65 3.72
N THR A 90 -8.51 1.24 3.46
CA THR A 90 -8.23 0.07 2.64
C THR A 90 -8.99 -1.11 3.25
N LEU A 91 -9.60 -1.93 2.40
CA LEU A 91 -10.23 -3.20 2.81
C LEU A 91 -9.32 -3.99 3.77
N VAL A 92 -8.00 -3.87 3.58
CA VAL A 92 -6.95 -4.48 4.41
C VAL A 92 -6.97 -3.99 5.86
N ALA A 93 -7.11 -2.68 6.11
CA ALA A 93 -7.16 -2.15 7.47
C ALA A 93 -8.41 -2.65 8.22
N THR A 94 -9.55 -2.73 7.53
CA THR A 94 -10.79 -3.28 8.09
C THR A 94 -10.65 -4.77 8.41
N VAL A 95 -10.13 -5.56 7.47
CA VAL A 95 -9.89 -7.00 7.67
C VAL A 95 -8.88 -7.25 8.79
N GLN A 96 -7.81 -6.45 8.89
CA GLN A 96 -6.81 -6.57 9.94
C GLN A 96 -7.38 -6.24 11.32
N GLY A 97 -8.19 -5.17 11.43
CA GLY A 97 -8.90 -4.81 12.66
C GLY A 97 -9.83 -5.94 13.12
N GLN A 98 -10.65 -6.47 12.23
CA GLN A 98 -11.58 -7.57 12.53
C GLN A 98 -10.83 -8.87 12.90
N LEU A 99 -9.70 -9.17 12.26
CA LEU A 99 -8.84 -10.29 12.63
C LEU A 99 -8.24 -10.13 14.04
N GLN A 100 -7.79 -8.92 14.38
CA GLN A 100 -7.21 -8.63 15.68
C GLN A 100 -8.27 -8.72 16.79
N GLU A 101 -9.48 -8.24 16.53
CA GLU A 101 -10.64 -8.40 17.42
C GLU A 101 -11.00 -9.88 17.63
N ALA A 102 -11.03 -10.68 16.55
CA ALA A 102 -11.27 -12.12 16.62
C ALA A 102 -10.20 -12.87 17.44
N MET A 103 -8.93 -12.45 17.37
CA MET A 103 -7.86 -13.02 18.19
C MET A 103 -7.99 -12.65 19.67
N ASN A 104 -8.42 -11.41 19.95
CA ASN A 104 -8.56 -10.88 21.31
C ASN A 104 -9.86 -11.30 22.01
N PHE A 105 -10.84 -11.83 21.28
CA PHE A 105 -12.11 -12.31 21.84
C PHE A 105 -11.93 -13.26 23.03
N GLU A 106 -12.72 -13.09 24.10
CA GLU A 106 -12.73 -13.99 25.26
C GLU A 106 -13.57 -15.25 24.95
N GLY A 107 -12.93 -16.27 24.38
CA GLY A 107 -13.61 -17.51 23.99
C GLY A 107 -12.65 -18.66 23.74
N SER A 108 -13.19 -19.80 23.34
CA SER A 108 -12.38 -20.99 23.04
C SER A 108 -11.44 -20.75 21.83
N SER A 109 -10.32 -21.48 21.76
CA SER A 109 -9.42 -21.38 20.59
C SER A 109 -10.13 -21.71 19.27
N GLU A 110 -11.17 -22.53 19.31
CA GLU A 110 -11.97 -22.91 18.14
C GLU A 110 -12.85 -21.74 17.69
N GLU A 111 -13.51 -21.10 18.64
CA GLU A 111 -14.37 -19.92 18.43
C GLU A 111 -13.58 -18.73 17.88
N LYS A 112 -12.38 -18.47 18.39
CA LYS A 112 -11.46 -17.45 17.83
C LYS A 112 -11.12 -17.72 16.37
N LYS A 113 -10.86 -18.98 15.99
CA LYS A 113 -10.56 -19.37 14.60
C LYS A 113 -11.76 -19.17 13.69
N ILE A 114 -12.96 -19.45 14.18
CA ILE A 114 -14.21 -19.26 13.43
C ILE A 114 -14.47 -17.76 13.22
N ARG A 115 -14.38 -16.94 14.28
CA ARG A 115 -14.49 -15.47 14.18
C ARG A 115 -13.48 -14.90 13.19
N ALA A 116 -12.22 -15.35 13.24
CA ALA A 116 -11.18 -14.91 12.32
C ALA A 116 -11.48 -15.32 10.86
N TYR A 117 -11.94 -16.55 10.63
CA TYR A 117 -12.31 -17.02 9.29
C TYR A 117 -13.49 -16.23 8.71
N LEU A 118 -14.54 -16.00 9.52
CA LEU A 118 -15.70 -15.23 9.10
C LEU A 118 -15.33 -13.77 8.77
N ALA A 119 -14.46 -13.15 9.58
CA ALA A 119 -13.91 -11.83 9.29
C ALA A 119 -13.18 -11.77 7.92
N THR A 120 -12.40 -12.79 7.55
CA THR A 120 -11.70 -12.80 6.24
C THR A 120 -12.63 -12.80 5.02
N ILE A 121 -13.87 -13.29 5.17
CA ILE A 121 -14.87 -13.32 4.11
C ILE A 121 -15.93 -12.21 4.26
N GLY A 122 -15.71 -11.28 5.21
CA GLY A 122 -16.61 -10.15 5.46
C GLY A 122 -17.93 -10.52 6.15
N LEU A 123 -17.98 -11.64 6.87
CA LEU A 123 -19.16 -12.09 7.61
C LEU A 123 -18.97 -11.85 9.11
N ASP A 124 -19.92 -11.16 9.74
CA ASP A 124 -19.91 -10.96 11.18
C ASP A 124 -20.42 -12.22 11.90
N TYR A 125 -19.65 -12.68 12.90
CA TYR A 125 -20.02 -13.83 13.71
C TYR A 125 -21.35 -13.62 14.43
N ASP A 126 -21.58 -12.42 14.96
CA ASP A 126 -22.75 -12.13 15.79
C ASP A 126 -24.03 -11.94 14.95
N ALA A 127 -23.90 -11.89 13.60
CA ALA A 127 -25.01 -11.89 12.66
C ALA A 127 -25.58 -13.28 12.34
N LEU A 128 -24.90 -14.36 12.75
CA LEU A 128 -25.35 -15.73 12.50
C LEU A 128 -26.44 -16.15 13.50
N THR A 129 -27.52 -16.74 12.99
CA THR A 129 -28.48 -17.47 13.82
C THR A 129 -27.85 -18.75 14.39
N LYS A 130 -28.48 -19.35 15.41
CA LYS A 130 -27.98 -20.60 16.02
C LYS A 130 -27.96 -21.74 15.01
N GLU A 131 -28.96 -21.81 14.15
CA GLU A 131 -29.11 -22.83 13.10
C GLU A 131 -28.02 -22.69 12.03
N GLU A 132 -27.76 -21.46 11.58
CA GLU A 132 -26.68 -21.15 10.63
C GLU A 132 -25.31 -21.43 11.24
N PHE A 133 -25.11 -21.06 12.51
CA PHE A 133 -23.89 -21.35 13.24
C PHE A 133 -23.60 -22.85 13.31
N VAL A 134 -24.58 -23.66 13.74
CA VAL A 134 -24.40 -25.13 13.83
C VAL A 134 -24.10 -25.74 12.46
N SER A 135 -24.77 -25.27 11.41
CA SER A 135 -24.55 -25.73 10.03
C SER A 135 -23.15 -25.37 9.53
N LEU A 136 -22.72 -24.13 9.75
CA LEU A 136 -21.39 -23.63 9.42
C LEU A 136 -20.30 -24.46 10.12
N ILE A 137 -20.44 -24.72 11.42
CA ILE A 137 -19.51 -25.54 12.18
C ILE A 137 -19.42 -26.96 11.62
N GLY A 138 -20.57 -27.55 11.24
CA GLY A 138 -20.63 -28.86 10.61
C GLY A 138 -19.87 -28.91 9.28
N ILE A 139 -19.91 -27.83 8.50
CA ILE A 139 -19.15 -27.68 7.25
C ILE A 139 -17.67 -27.47 7.53
N LEU A 140 -17.32 -26.54 8.43
CA LEU A 140 -15.93 -26.21 8.77
C LEU A 140 -15.18 -27.40 9.34
N LYS A 141 -15.83 -28.26 10.14
CA LYS A 141 -15.23 -29.49 10.68
C LYS A 141 -14.83 -30.52 9.60
N LYS A 142 -15.37 -30.42 8.38
CA LYS A 142 -14.96 -31.26 7.24
C LYS A 142 -13.68 -30.76 6.56
N SER A 143 -13.28 -29.50 6.81
CA SER A 143 -12.05 -28.92 6.24
C SER A 143 -10.80 -29.65 6.74
N LYS A 144 -9.80 -29.80 5.87
CA LYS A 144 -8.48 -30.34 6.23
C LYS A 144 -7.74 -29.47 7.26
N TYR A 145 -8.06 -28.18 7.30
CA TYR A 145 -7.34 -27.17 8.09
C TYR A 145 -8.01 -26.81 9.42
N MET A 146 -9.25 -27.29 9.67
CA MET A 146 -10.04 -27.03 10.89
C MET A 146 -10.33 -28.30 11.70
N LYS A 147 -9.63 -29.41 11.44
CA LYS A 147 -9.74 -30.62 12.25
C LYS A 147 -9.12 -30.38 13.63
N ASN A 148 -9.94 -30.43 14.68
CA ASN A 148 -9.41 -30.55 16.04
C ASN A 148 -8.92 -31.99 16.26
N PRO A 149 -7.71 -32.19 16.81
CA PRO A 149 -7.34 -33.45 17.41
C PRO A 149 -8.16 -33.60 18.69
N ILE A 150 -9.29 -34.30 18.61
CA ILE A 150 -10.12 -34.62 19.78
C ILE A 150 -9.24 -35.33 20.81
N SER A 151 -9.02 -34.66 21.94
CA SER A 151 -8.38 -35.18 23.15
C SER A 151 -9.00 -36.53 23.54
N GLN A 152 -8.21 -37.60 23.45
CA GLN A 152 -8.54 -38.91 24.04
C GLN A 152 -8.21 -38.94 25.54
N ARG A 153 -8.75 -38.01 26.31
CA ARG A 153 -8.63 -38.08 27.78
C ARG A 153 -10.01 -38.30 28.38
N GLY A 154 -10.33 -39.57 28.67
CA GLY A 154 -11.45 -39.91 29.57
C GLY A 154 -12.39 -41.05 29.16
N LYS A 155 -12.08 -41.93 28.19
CA LYS A 155 -12.89 -43.15 28.03
C LYS A 155 -12.43 -44.21 29.04
N ALA A 156 -13.25 -44.38 30.07
CA ALA A 156 -13.09 -45.32 31.17
C ALA A 156 -12.80 -46.76 30.67
N ARG A 157 -11.89 -47.45 31.36
CA ARG A 157 -11.62 -48.88 31.19
C ARG A 157 -12.90 -49.67 31.52
N PRO A 158 -13.36 -50.62 30.69
CA PRO A 158 -14.40 -51.55 31.10
C PRO A 158 -13.92 -52.42 32.27
N GLN A 159 -14.64 -52.39 33.39
CA GLN A 159 -14.46 -53.30 34.52
C GLN A 159 -14.80 -54.73 34.09
N MET A 160 -13.92 -55.70 34.43
CA MET A 160 -14.23 -57.12 34.31
C MET A 160 -15.24 -57.55 35.38
N PRO A 161 -16.28 -58.34 35.06
CA PRO A 161 -17.15 -58.92 36.08
C PRO A 161 -16.54 -60.21 36.65
N HIS A 162 -16.48 -60.29 37.98
CA HIS A 162 -15.94 -61.40 38.76
C HIS A 162 -17.11 -62.28 39.29
N GLY A 163 -17.03 -63.61 39.09
CA GLY A 163 -17.83 -64.65 39.77
C GLY A 163 -19.18 -65.01 39.09
N ASN A 164 -19.68 -66.24 39.07
CA ASN A 164 -19.46 -67.37 39.96
C ASN A 164 -19.77 -68.72 39.26
N MET A 165 -19.01 -69.74 39.62
CA MET A 165 -19.13 -71.13 39.15
C MET A 165 -20.34 -71.84 39.78
N LYS A 166 -21.23 -72.45 38.98
CA LYS A 166 -22.11 -73.54 39.44
C LYS A 166 -22.14 -74.70 38.43
N ARG A 167 -21.50 -75.79 38.85
CA ARG A 167 -21.55 -77.15 38.27
C ARG A 167 -23.00 -77.65 38.13
N LYS A 168 -23.27 -78.47 37.10
CA LYS A 168 -24.02 -79.72 37.25
C LYS A 168 -23.64 -80.75 36.17
N ARG A 169 -23.30 -81.95 36.66
CA ARG A 169 -23.02 -83.21 35.98
C ARG A 169 -24.23 -83.73 35.21
N LYS A 170 -24.05 -84.38 34.06
CA LYS A 170 -23.92 -85.84 33.92
C LYS A 170 -23.43 -86.18 32.52
#